data_AF-A0A068S3R5-F1
#
_entry.id   AF-A0A068S3R5-F1
#
_cell.length_a   1.000
_cell.length_b   1.000
_cell.length_c   1.000
_cell.angle_alpha   90.00
_cell.angle_beta   90.00
_cell.angle_gamma   90.00
#
_symmetry.space_group_name_H-M   'P 1'
#
loop_
_entity.id
_entity.type
_entity.pdbx_description
1 polymer ?
#
loop_
_entity_poly.entity_id
_entity_poly.type
_entity_poly.pdbx_seq_one_letter_code
_entity_poly.pdbx_strand_id
1 'polypeptide(L)' 'MSNRPDEEEEDPYNARIERTGCAQENEDLQLCFYDKKDWRLCAEEMKRFRACFQANSKNAGSRELRESQQQQEKQ' A
#
# COMPACT_ATOMS: atom_id res chain seq x y z
N MET A 1 19.61 -29.48 -12.91
CA MET A 1 18.56 -28.97 -12.02
C MET A 1 19.24 -27.96 -11.11
N SER A 2 18.96 -26.67 -11.30
CA SER A 2 19.69 -25.59 -10.66
C SER A 2 19.27 -25.47 -9.19
N ASN A 3 20.17 -25.81 -8.27
CA ASN A 3 20.10 -25.41 -6.88
C ASN A 3 20.60 -23.96 -6.81
N ARG A 4 19.68 -23.01 -6.73
CA ARG A 4 19.98 -21.70 -6.15
C ARG A 4 19.17 -21.67 -4.85
N PRO A 5 19.81 -21.54 -3.67
CA PRO A 5 19.06 -21.29 -2.46
C PRO A 5 18.27 -20.01 -2.72
N ASP A 6 16.97 -20.01 -2.41
CA ASP A 6 16.17 -18.79 -2.27
C ASP A 6 16.98 -17.80 -1.42
N GLU A 7 17.74 -16.94 -2.09
CA GLU A 7 18.19 -15.68 -1.54
C GLU A 7 16.88 -14.96 -1.23
N GLU A 8 16.46 -14.98 0.04
CA GLU A 8 15.36 -14.23 0.66
C GLU A 8 14.85 -13.08 -0.23
N GLU A 9 14.05 -13.39 -1.25
CA GLU A 9 13.55 -12.39 -2.19
C GLU A 9 12.45 -11.66 -1.44
N GLU A 10 12.81 -10.51 -0.87
CA GLU A 10 11.86 -9.58 -0.29
C GLU A 10 10.74 -9.34 -1.31
N ASP A 11 9.51 -9.74 -0.97
CA ASP A 11 8.36 -9.67 -1.88
C ASP A 11 8.34 -8.28 -2.54
N PRO A 12 8.34 -8.20 -3.89
CA PRO A 12 8.28 -6.94 -4.61
C PRO A 12 7.15 -6.01 -4.15
N TYR A 13 6.07 -6.56 -3.60
CA TYR A 13 5.01 -5.80 -2.92
C TYR A 13 5.49 -5.17 -1.61
N ASN A 14 6.04 -5.95 -0.68
CA ASN A 14 6.54 -5.46 0.61
C ASN A 14 7.66 -4.44 0.41
N ALA A 15 8.64 -4.74 -0.44
CA ALA A 15 9.73 -3.82 -0.77
C ALA A 15 9.21 -2.49 -1.34
N ARG A 16 8.09 -2.49 -2.07
CA ARG A 16 7.44 -1.25 -2.55
C ARG A 16 6.80 -0.49 -1.41
N ILE A 17 6.07 -1.15 -0.52
CA ILE A 17 5.43 -0.53 0.64
C ILE A 17 6.47 0.10 1.57
N GLU A 18 7.58 -0.56 1.85
CA GLU A 18 8.65 0.00 2.68
C GLU A 18 9.27 1.26 2.06
N ARG A 19 9.53 1.25 0.75
CA ARG A 19 10.00 2.45 0.01
C ARG A 19 9.00 3.60 0.03
N THR A 20 7.72 3.34 0.33
CA THR A 20 6.69 4.37 0.47
C THR A 20 6.68 5.02 1.85
N GLY A 21 7.42 4.52 2.84
CA GLY A 21 7.42 5.05 4.20
C GLY A 21 6.06 4.95 4.93
N CYS A 22 5.08 4.24 4.34
CA CYS A 22 3.74 4.02 4.88
C CYS A 22 3.52 2.57 5.28
N ALA A 23 4.60 1.90 5.72
CA ALA A 23 4.58 0.49 6.07
C ALA A 23 3.70 0.21 7.29
N GLN A 24 3.71 1.11 8.27
CA GLN A 24 2.88 0.99 9.47
C GLN A 24 1.39 1.03 9.14
N GLU A 25 0.94 1.99 8.33
CA GLU A 25 -0.47 2.11 7.95
C GLU A 25 -0.92 0.94 7.07
N ASN A 26 -0.01 0.38 6.27
CA ASN A 26 -0.25 -0.86 5.53
C ASN A 26 -0.42 -2.05 6.48
N GLU A 27 0.47 -2.19 7.48
CA GLU A 27 0.37 -3.25 8.49
C GLU A 27 -0.93 -3.16 9.28
N ASP A 28 -1.32 -1.97 9.74
CA ASP A 28 -2.59 -1.74 10.45
C ASP A 28 -3.79 -2.17 9.60
N LEU A 29 -3.77 -1.87 8.29
CA LEU A 29 -4.81 -2.29 7.36
C LEU A 29 -4.85 -3.82 7.18
N GLN A 30 -3.69 -4.46 7.05
CA GLN A 30 -3.58 -5.92 6.95
C GLN A 30 -4.06 -6.60 8.23
N LEU A 31 -3.72 -6.05 9.40
CA LEU A 31 -4.18 -6.55 10.70
C LEU A 31 -5.70 -6.40 10.86
N CYS A 32 -6.27 -5.26 10.45
CA CYS A 32 -7.72 -5.09 10.47
C CYS A 32 -8.42 -6.12 9.57
N PHE A 33 -7.92 -6.34 8.35
CA PHE A 33 -8.48 -7.37 7.48
C PHE A 33 -8.26 -8.76 8.06
N TYR A 34 -7.12 -9.02 8.69
CA TYR A 34 -6.85 -10.31 9.31
C TYR A 34 -7.84 -10.62 10.44
N ASP A 35 -8.17 -9.64 11.27
CA ASP A 35 -9.15 -9.75 12.36
C ASP A 35 -10.58 -9.89 11.82
N LYS A 36 -11.01 -8.95 10.98
CA LYS A 36 -12.41 -8.83 10.56
C LYS A 36 -12.77 -9.71 9.37
N LYS A 37 -11.79 -10.08 8.55
CA LYS A 37 -11.95 -10.72 7.23
C LYS A 37 -12.86 -9.94 6.25
N ASP A 38 -13.07 -8.65 6.50
CA ASP A 38 -13.90 -7.76 5.66
C ASP A 38 -13.27 -6.37 5.58
N TRP A 39 -12.81 -6.02 4.38
CA TRP A 39 -12.17 -4.75 4.04
C TRP A 39 -13.09 -3.54 4.21
N ARG A 40 -14.41 -3.73 4.11
CA ARG A 40 -15.40 -2.64 4.28
C ARG A 40 -15.44 -2.14 5.73
N LEU A 41 -15.13 -3.02 6.67
CA LEU A 41 -15.04 -2.69 8.09
C LEU A 41 -13.69 -2.05 8.47
N CYS A 42 -12.74 -1.99 7.52
CA CYS A 42 -11.41 -1.39 7.66
C CYS A 42 -11.29 -0.06 6.91
N ALA A 43 -12.41 0.65 6.76
CA ALA A 43 -12.47 1.89 5.99
C ALA A 43 -11.57 2.99 6.58
N GLU A 44 -11.39 3.02 7.91
CA GLU A 44 -10.55 4.01 8.58
C GLU A 44 -9.06 3.75 8.36
N GLU A 45 -8.62 2.50 8.49
CA GLU A 45 -7.26 2.04 8.19
C GLU A 45 -6.93 2.29 6.71
N MET A 46 -7.89 2.04 5.82
CA MET A 46 -7.72 2.32 4.40
C MET A 46 -7.59 3.82 4.10
N LYS A 47 -8.33 4.69 4.80
CA LYS A 47 -8.17 6.15 4.68
C LYS A 47 -6.80 6.60 5.18
N ARG A 48 -6.31 6.07 6.30
CA ARG A 48 -4.99 6.39 6.86
C ARG A 48 -3.87 6.00 5.90
N PHE A 49 -3.92 4.77 5.40
CA PHE A 49 -2.96 4.30 4.40
C PHE A 49 -2.97 5.19 3.15
N ARG A 50 -4.16 5.49 2.59
CA ARG A 50 -4.28 6.39 1.43
C ARG A 50 -3.74 7.79 1.68
N ALA A 51 -3.98 8.36 2.87
CA ALA A 51 -3.49 9.69 3.23
C ALA A 51 -1.96 9.71 3.29
N CYS A 52 -1.34 8.73 3.96
CA CYS A 52 0.12 8.59 3.98
C CYS A 52 0.68 8.40 2.56
N PHE A 53 0.06 7.50 1.78
CA PHE A 53 0.51 7.17 0.44
C PHE A 53 0.45 8.37 -0.52
N GLN A 54 -0.57 9.23 -0.37
CA GLN A 54 -0.70 10.49 -1.12
C GLN A 54 0.27 11.57 -0.64
N ALA A 55 0.60 11.62 0.65
CA ALA A 55 1.56 12.58 1.16
C ALA A 55 2.98 12.28 0.65
N ASN A 56 3.33 10.99 0.48
CA ASN A 56 4.64 10.62 0.00
C ASN A 56 4.77 10.65 -1.53
N SER A 57 5.28 11.75 -2.08
CA SER A 57 5.48 11.98 -3.52
C SER A 57 6.61 11.17 -4.17
N LYS A 58 7.36 10.38 -3.41
CA LYS A 58 8.55 9.65 -3.91
C LYS A 58 8.25 8.27 -4.49
N ASN A 59 7.00 7.79 -4.41
CA ASN A 59 6.63 6.48 -4.91
C ASN A 59 5.79 6.59 -6.21
N ALA A 60 5.93 5.63 -7.13
CA ALA A 60 5.26 5.64 -8.43
C ALA A 60 3.73 5.67 -8.32
N GLY A 61 3.18 4.99 -7.30
CA GLY A 61 1.73 4.89 -7.10
C GLY A 61 1.07 6.18 -6.59
N SER A 62 1.80 7.06 -5.89
CA SER A 62 1.27 8.34 -5.39
C SER A 62 0.90 9.28 -6.51
N ARG A 63 1.66 9.26 -7.61
CA ARG A 63 1.40 10.07 -8.79
C ARG A 63 0.12 9.61 -9.50
N GLU A 64 0.01 8.32 -9.77
CA GLU A 64 -1.16 7.72 -10.40
C GLU A 64 -2.43 7.94 -9.56
N LEU A 65 -2.33 7.80 -8.23
CA LEU A 65 -3.44 8.06 -7.33
C LEU A 65 -3.90 9.53 -7.38
N ARG A 66 -2.98 10.51 -7.37
CA ARG A 66 -3.32 11.93 -7.51
C ARG A 66 -3.94 12.25 -8.87
N GLU A 67 -3.42 11.69 -9.95
CA GLU A 67 -3.96 11.86 -11.30
C GLU A 67 -5.40 11.30 -11.40
N SER A 68 -5.66 10.14 -10.78
CA SER A 68 -7.01 9.54 -10.75
C SER A 68 -8.03 10.39 -9.98
N GLN A 69 -7.63 11.03 -8.87
CA GLN A 69 -8.49 11.91 -8.08
C GLN A 69 -8.85 13.18 -8.86
N GLN A 70 -7.88 13.79 -9.54
CA GLN A 70 -8.10 14.98 -10.37
C GLN A 70 -9.04 14.71 -11.56
N GLN A 71 -9.05 13.49 -12.09
CA GLN A 71 -10.00 13.08 -13.14
C GLN A 71 -11.43 12.94 -12.61
N GLN A 72 -11.62 12.48 -11.36
CA GLN A 72 -12.94 12.37 -10.73
C GLN A 72 -13.57 13.74 -10.45
N GLU A 73 -12.77 14.76 -10.15
CA GLU A 73 -13.25 16.12 -9.88
C GLU A 73 -13.62 16.92 -11.14
N LYS A 74 -13.16 16.47 -12.31
CA LYS A 74 -13.45 17.10 -13.61
C LYS A 74 -14.75 16.63 -14.27
N GLN A 75 -15.54 15.82 -13.58
CA GLN A 75 -16.73 15.15 -14.12
C GLN A 75 -18.02 15.69 -13.52
#